data_AF-A0A953PP34-F1
#
_entry.id   AF-A0A953PP34-F1
#
_cell.length_a   1.000
_cell.length_b   1.000
_cell.length_c   1.000
_cell.angle_alpha   90.00
_cell.angle_beta   90.00
_cell.angle_gamma   90.00
#
_symmetry.space_group_name_H-M   'P 1'
#
loop_
_entity.id
_entity.type
_entity.pdbx_description
1 polymer ?
#
loop_
_entity_poly.entity_id
_entity_poly.type
_entity_poly.pdbx_seq_one_letter_code
_entity_poly.pdbx_strand_id
1 'polypeptide(L)'
;MTRKPVEDLKRDRPGAVTGELDDLRHALTSRLSALESALADPGQTGSLERLMIELARVATAEAEASAARAWAEAAAKVREQAVTLREAEEALDAERAATATLQRDLGRLRTAYEAECGAVAQLRRDLAAAHAATKGERDSAAQAAATIARLQQDLDNVQRAATSRIAELEEASDRFTAESLGHVSEVDALKAELETSREAGAALEADARARYQARLESDRAQFDERFESARAQFEERFEDARAQFEERLADARGPLDRRIHDLELELATVQNAAAARIAEVEKSADRFQHDAGRLQGDVDRFKSDADRLREDADRLTMELEATRAAAGAAEAEALARYEHAREQADRRILDLELEIDERDREVKKRNDRIAELERALAAVPPPVAAVDEPVIEPVFEPAIESACEPAAEPTFEPAFEPAFEPAFEPAFEHAFAAAPAAANEPQIDYQPARRAKRVAFEDVEVLIDEDAAVLVDLSTYGAQVLSPRALRPNRVLTVQLAGGERPVSCASAVVWARLEPSNGSLMYRAGMAFLEVDEAAVEEFLTRYESGTVRN
;
A
#
# COMPACT_ATOMS: atom_id res chain seq x y z
N MET A 1 -144.38 31.95 4.68
CA MET A 1 -145.10 33.22 4.93
C MET A 1 -146.48 32.91 5.47
N THR A 2 -146.92 33.59 6.52
CA THR A 2 -148.21 33.36 7.19
C THR A 2 -149.37 34.02 6.44
N ARG A 3 -150.26 33.23 5.83
CA ARG A 3 -151.59 33.72 5.43
C ARG A 3 -152.49 33.75 6.68
N LYS A 4 -153.22 34.86 6.89
CA LYS A 4 -154.28 34.94 7.92
C LYS A 4 -155.37 33.90 7.61
N PRO A 5 -156.04 33.33 8.63
CA PRO A 5 -157.30 32.63 8.41
C PRO A 5 -158.35 33.63 7.88
N VAL A 6 -159.18 33.18 6.94
CA VAL A 6 -160.42 33.88 6.55
C VAL A 6 -161.55 33.21 7.32
N GLU A 7 -161.60 33.51 8.62
CA GLU A 7 -162.79 33.31 9.44
C GLU A 7 -163.71 34.55 9.32
N ASP A 8 -164.91 34.46 9.88
CA ASP A 8 -165.96 35.50 9.87
C ASP A 8 -166.54 35.90 8.50
N LEU A 9 -166.51 35.00 7.51
CA LEU A 9 -167.63 34.86 6.58
C LEU A 9 -168.63 33.85 7.17
N LYS A 10 -169.86 34.32 7.39
CA LYS A 10 -170.88 33.70 8.24
C LYS A 10 -170.95 32.16 8.15
N ARG A 11 -171.00 31.51 9.31
CA ARG A 11 -171.69 30.23 9.48
C ARG A 11 -173.20 30.45 9.36
N ASP A 12 -173.68 30.73 8.15
CA ASP A 12 -175.09 30.54 7.82
C ASP A 12 -175.36 29.04 7.97
N ARG A 13 -176.02 28.69 9.08
CA ARG A 13 -176.30 27.28 9.42
C ARG A 13 -177.17 26.74 8.30
N PRO A 14 -176.83 25.59 7.67
CA PRO A 14 -177.65 25.05 6.58
C PRO A 14 -179.11 24.84 7.03
N GLY A 15 -179.31 24.43 8.30
CA GLY A 15 -180.63 24.30 8.92
C GLY A 15 -181.48 25.58 9.02
N ALA A 16 -180.88 26.77 8.92
CA ALA A 16 -181.62 28.04 8.86
C ALA A 16 -182.11 28.30 7.43
N VAL A 17 -181.21 28.21 6.44
CA VAL A 17 -181.53 28.39 5.01
C VAL A 17 -182.51 27.33 4.50
N THR A 18 -182.47 26.10 5.05
CA THR A 18 -183.52 25.10 4.75
C THR A 18 -184.86 25.48 5.34
N GLY A 19 -184.91 25.99 6.58
CA GLY A 19 -186.15 26.45 7.19
C GLY A 19 -186.79 27.60 6.40
N GLU A 20 -186.00 28.62 6.07
CA GLU A 20 -186.44 29.76 5.25
C GLU A 20 -186.93 29.33 3.85
N LEU A 21 -186.26 28.36 3.21
CA LEU A 21 -186.70 27.81 1.92
C LEU A 21 -188.00 26.99 2.03
N ASP A 22 -188.11 26.13 3.05
CA ASP A 22 -189.30 25.30 3.22
C ASP A 22 -190.51 26.13 3.70
N ASP A 23 -190.30 27.20 4.47
CA ASP A 23 -191.31 28.23 4.78
C ASP A 23 -191.76 28.98 3.51
N LEU A 24 -190.83 29.40 2.65
CA LEU A 24 -191.15 30.04 1.36
C LEU A 24 -191.96 29.11 0.45
N ARG A 25 -191.69 27.80 0.47
CA ARG A 25 -192.47 26.79 -0.27
C ARG A 25 -193.89 26.64 0.29
N HIS A 26 -194.06 26.59 1.61
CA HIS A 26 -195.39 26.57 2.22
C HIS A 26 -196.18 27.86 1.91
N ALA A 27 -195.50 29.02 1.93
CA ALA A 27 -196.09 30.29 1.52
C ALA A 27 -196.50 30.28 0.03
N LEU A 28 -195.67 29.70 -0.86
CA LEU A 28 -195.97 29.56 -2.28
C LEU A 28 -197.23 28.72 -2.52
N THR A 29 -197.31 27.53 -1.91
CA THR A 29 -198.49 26.66 -1.99
C THR A 29 -199.74 27.32 -1.42
N SER A 30 -199.62 28.04 -0.31
CA SER A 30 -200.72 28.80 0.29
C SER A 30 -201.23 29.91 -0.65
N ARG A 31 -200.33 30.63 -1.32
CA ARG A 31 -200.72 31.68 -2.28
C ARG A 31 -201.26 31.14 -3.61
N LEU A 32 -200.81 29.97 -4.05
CA LEU A 32 -201.43 29.26 -5.18
C LEU A 32 -202.89 28.90 -4.86
N SER A 33 -203.15 28.25 -3.72
CA SER A 33 -204.51 27.88 -3.31
C SER A 33 -205.44 29.11 -3.11
N ALA A 34 -204.90 30.23 -2.63
CA ALA A 34 -205.63 31.49 -2.56
C ALA A 34 -205.95 32.09 -3.95
N LEU A 35 -205.04 31.96 -4.92
CA LEU A 35 -205.26 32.39 -6.30
C LEU A 35 -206.29 31.51 -7.02
N GLU A 36 -206.21 30.19 -6.86
CA GLU A 36 -207.20 29.22 -7.37
C GLU A 36 -208.61 29.53 -6.84
N SER A 37 -208.71 29.86 -5.55
CA SER A 37 -209.98 30.27 -4.92
C SER A 37 -210.53 31.58 -5.52
N ALA A 38 -209.67 32.58 -5.73
CA ALA A 38 -210.05 33.88 -6.30
C ALA A 38 -210.40 33.81 -7.81
N LEU A 39 -209.90 32.80 -8.52
CA LEU A 39 -210.28 32.50 -9.90
C LEU A 39 -211.63 31.78 -10.01
N ALA A 40 -212.09 31.13 -8.94
CA ALA A 40 -213.37 30.40 -8.90
C ALA A 40 -214.58 31.30 -8.58
N ASP A 41 -214.42 32.33 -7.75
CA ASP A 41 -215.43 33.38 -7.51
C ASP A 41 -214.80 34.80 -7.58
N PRO A 42 -214.89 35.47 -8.74
CA PRO A 42 -214.32 36.81 -8.92
C PRO A 42 -214.97 37.93 -8.10
N GLY A 43 -216.11 37.67 -7.43
CA GLY A 43 -216.94 38.71 -6.81
C GLY A 43 -216.56 39.08 -5.37
N GLN A 44 -215.87 38.21 -4.63
CA GLN A 44 -215.76 38.32 -3.16
C GLN A 44 -214.35 38.61 -2.62
N THR A 45 -213.30 38.58 -3.44
CA THR A 45 -211.91 38.81 -3.00
C THR A 45 -211.23 39.98 -3.72
N GLY A 46 -210.40 40.73 -2.99
CA GLY A 46 -209.69 41.90 -3.52
C GLY A 46 -208.73 41.57 -4.67
N SER A 47 -208.49 42.58 -5.53
CA SER A 47 -207.87 42.48 -6.87
C SER A 47 -206.96 41.26 -7.10
N LEU A 48 -207.37 40.41 -8.05
CA LEU A 48 -206.64 39.25 -8.56
C LEU A 48 -205.18 39.59 -8.92
N GLU A 49 -204.95 40.76 -9.51
CA GLU A 49 -203.64 41.33 -9.85
C GLU A 49 -202.69 41.36 -8.64
N ARG A 50 -203.21 41.71 -7.45
CA ARG A 50 -202.42 41.74 -6.22
C ARG A 50 -202.02 40.35 -5.75
N LEU A 51 -202.92 39.36 -5.85
CA LEU A 51 -202.58 37.96 -5.57
C LEU A 51 -201.53 37.43 -6.56
N MET A 52 -201.62 37.78 -7.84
CA MET A 52 -200.60 37.42 -8.83
C MET A 52 -199.25 38.08 -8.54
N ILE A 53 -199.21 39.35 -8.12
CA ILE A 53 -197.97 40.05 -7.74
C ILE A 53 -197.37 39.47 -6.45
N GLU A 54 -198.19 39.19 -5.43
CA GLU A 54 -197.71 38.58 -4.18
C GLU A 54 -197.25 37.13 -4.41
N LEU A 55 -197.93 36.36 -5.26
CA LEU A 55 -197.49 35.02 -5.69
C LEU A 55 -196.17 35.08 -6.47
N ALA A 56 -196.04 35.97 -7.46
CA ALA A 56 -194.83 36.11 -8.25
C ALA A 56 -193.62 36.47 -7.37
N ARG A 57 -193.79 37.34 -6.37
CA ARG A 57 -192.72 37.66 -5.40
C ARG A 57 -192.30 36.46 -4.57
N VAL A 58 -193.24 35.65 -4.07
CA VAL A 58 -192.92 34.43 -3.31
C VAL A 58 -192.28 33.37 -4.20
N ALA A 59 -192.72 33.23 -5.45
CA ALA A 59 -192.11 32.34 -6.44
C ALA A 59 -190.67 32.75 -6.78
N THR A 60 -190.40 34.05 -6.99
CA THR A 60 -189.04 34.56 -7.19
C THR A 60 -188.18 34.33 -5.95
N ALA A 61 -188.69 34.59 -4.74
CA ALA A 61 -187.95 34.37 -3.50
C ALA A 61 -187.63 32.88 -3.25
N GLU A 62 -188.58 31.96 -3.52
CA GLU A 62 -188.33 30.51 -3.45
C GLU A 62 -187.29 30.08 -4.48
N ALA A 63 -187.38 30.56 -5.73
CA ALA A 63 -186.42 30.25 -6.78
C ALA A 63 -185.01 30.79 -6.46
N GLU A 64 -184.91 32.01 -5.92
CA GLU A 64 -183.65 32.62 -5.46
C GLU A 64 -183.05 31.84 -4.28
N ALA A 65 -183.87 31.43 -3.29
CA ALA A 65 -183.42 30.62 -2.16
C ALA A 65 -183.03 29.18 -2.57
N SER A 66 -183.79 28.55 -3.47
CA SER A 66 -183.45 27.25 -4.08
C SER A 66 -182.14 27.33 -4.86
N ALA A 67 -181.94 28.40 -5.64
CA ALA A 67 -180.69 28.63 -6.36
C ALA A 67 -179.52 28.88 -5.39
N ALA A 68 -179.69 29.76 -4.40
CA ALA A 68 -178.67 30.06 -3.38
C ALA A 68 -178.25 28.79 -2.61
N ARG A 69 -179.22 27.93 -2.26
CA ARG A 69 -178.96 26.61 -1.67
C ARG A 69 -178.17 25.71 -2.62
N ALA A 70 -178.56 25.59 -3.89
CA ALA A 70 -177.84 24.79 -4.88
C ALA A 70 -176.39 25.28 -5.09
N TRP A 71 -176.18 26.60 -5.13
CA TRP A 71 -174.85 27.22 -5.16
C TRP A 71 -174.04 26.94 -3.88
N ALA A 72 -174.68 26.96 -2.70
CA ALA A 72 -174.02 26.66 -1.43
C ALA A 72 -173.62 25.17 -1.31
N GLU A 73 -174.48 24.24 -1.74
CA GLU A 73 -174.19 22.81 -1.78
C GLU A 73 -173.11 22.48 -2.83
N ALA A 74 -173.12 23.15 -3.99
CA ALA A 74 -172.04 23.03 -4.99
C ALA A 74 -170.71 23.59 -4.46
N ALA A 75 -170.74 24.77 -3.82
CA ALA A 75 -169.55 25.37 -3.20
C ALA A 75 -169.01 24.53 -2.03
N ALA A 76 -169.86 23.82 -1.28
CA ALA A 76 -169.43 22.87 -0.26
C ALA A 76 -168.68 21.69 -0.89
N LYS A 77 -169.22 21.06 -1.93
CA LYS A 77 -168.57 19.96 -2.68
C LYS A 77 -167.24 20.40 -3.30
N VAL A 78 -167.16 21.61 -3.85
CA VAL A 78 -165.90 22.16 -4.40
C VAL A 78 -164.87 22.41 -3.30
N ARG A 79 -165.26 22.83 -2.09
CA ARG A 79 -164.35 22.97 -0.94
C ARG A 79 -163.86 21.60 -0.45
N GLU A 80 -164.73 20.61 -0.36
CA GLU A 80 -164.39 19.22 0.00
C GLU A 80 -163.40 18.62 -1.02
N GLN A 81 -163.68 18.76 -2.32
CA GLN A 81 -162.76 18.39 -3.40
C GLN A 81 -161.41 19.13 -3.28
N ALA A 82 -161.41 20.43 -2.99
CA ALA A 82 -160.18 21.20 -2.81
C ALA A 82 -159.36 20.77 -1.58
N VAL A 83 -159.99 20.25 -0.51
CA VAL A 83 -159.27 19.63 0.61
C VAL A 83 -158.65 18.30 0.18
N THR A 84 -159.43 17.38 -0.41
CA THR A 84 -158.90 16.07 -0.84
C THR A 84 -157.80 16.18 -1.90
N LEU A 85 -157.91 17.15 -2.83
CA LEU A 85 -156.86 17.43 -3.82
C LEU A 85 -155.60 17.96 -3.14
N ARG A 86 -155.74 18.85 -2.15
CA ARG A 86 -154.60 19.37 -1.39
C ARG A 86 -153.93 18.30 -0.54
N GLU A 87 -154.69 17.40 0.08
CA GLU A 87 -154.15 16.24 0.81
C GLU A 87 -153.36 15.32 -0.14
N ALA A 88 -153.84 15.13 -1.37
CA ALA A 88 -153.12 14.40 -2.42
C ALA A 88 -151.87 15.13 -2.92
N GLU A 89 -151.88 16.46 -3.02
CA GLU A 89 -150.69 17.28 -3.34
C GLU A 89 -149.63 17.21 -2.22
N GLU A 90 -150.04 17.36 -0.95
CA GLU A 90 -149.14 17.27 0.20
C GLU A 90 -148.55 15.85 0.36
N ALA A 91 -149.31 14.80 0.04
CA ALA A 91 -148.81 13.42 -0.05
C ALA A 91 -147.84 13.21 -1.23
N LEU A 92 -148.14 13.76 -2.42
CA LEU A 92 -147.28 13.66 -3.59
C LEU A 92 -145.93 14.37 -3.39
N ASP A 93 -145.92 15.52 -2.71
CA ASP A 93 -144.68 16.22 -2.37
C ASP A 93 -143.89 15.52 -1.25
N ALA A 94 -144.56 14.82 -0.32
CA ALA A 94 -143.90 13.92 0.62
C ALA A 94 -143.20 12.73 -0.09
N GLU A 95 -143.87 12.07 -1.04
CA GLU A 95 -143.28 11.00 -1.87
C GLU A 95 -142.11 11.50 -2.74
N ARG A 96 -142.22 12.71 -3.31
CA ARG A 96 -141.10 13.37 -4.01
C ARG A 96 -139.92 13.65 -3.07
N ALA A 97 -140.17 14.11 -1.85
CA ALA A 97 -139.13 14.37 -0.86
C ALA A 97 -138.45 13.08 -0.36
N ALA A 98 -139.20 11.99 -0.20
CA ALA A 98 -138.68 10.65 0.10
C ALA A 98 -137.83 10.13 -1.07
N THR A 99 -138.35 10.18 -2.30
CA THR A 99 -137.64 9.78 -3.53
C THR A 99 -136.34 10.54 -3.71
N ALA A 100 -136.36 11.87 -3.56
CA ALA A 100 -135.15 12.70 -3.64
C ALA A 100 -134.13 12.40 -2.53
N THR A 101 -134.57 11.83 -1.40
CA THR A 101 -133.68 11.40 -0.30
C THR A 101 -133.06 10.04 -0.60
N LEU A 102 -133.84 9.06 -1.07
CA LEU A 102 -133.32 7.79 -1.59
C LEU A 102 -132.32 8.00 -2.73
N GLN A 103 -132.56 8.96 -3.64
CA GLN A 103 -131.60 9.32 -4.69
C GLN A 103 -130.29 9.90 -4.13
N ARG A 104 -130.34 10.76 -3.10
CA ARG A 104 -129.15 11.28 -2.42
C ARG A 104 -128.35 10.18 -1.72
N ASP A 105 -129.03 9.24 -1.08
CA ASP A 105 -128.38 8.14 -0.35
C ASP A 105 -127.84 7.04 -1.29
N LEU A 106 -128.53 6.74 -2.40
CA LEU A 106 -127.97 5.94 -3.49
C LEU A 106 -126.73 6.60 -4.11
N GLY A 107 -126.73 7.93 -4.27
CA GLY A 107 -125.56 8.69 -4.72
C GLY A 107 -124.37 8.54 -3.77
N ARG A 108 -124.60 8.68 -2.45
CA ARG A 108 -123.60 8.48 -1.40
C ARG A 108 -123.05 7.05 -1.35
N LEU A 109 -123.94 6.05 -1.43
CA LEU A 109 -123.53 4.63 -1.44
C LEU A 109 -122.72 4.30 -2.70
N ARG A 110 -123.06 4.89 -3.84
CA ARG A 110 -122.32 4.73 -5.09
C ARG A 110 -120.92 5.34 -5.01
N THR A 111 -120.77 6.58 -4.53
CA THR A 111 -119.44 7.19 -4.40
C THR A 111 -118.58 6.49 -3.35
N ALA A 112 -119.17 5.97 -2.27
CA ALA A 112 -118.48 5.10 -1.32
C ALA A 112 -118.01 3.79 -1.98
N TYR A 113 -118.87 3.10 -2.73
CA TYR A 113 -118.50 1.88 -3.45
C TYR A 113 -117.40 2.10 -4.51
N GLU A 114 -117.47 3.21 -5.25
CA GLU A 114 -116.45 3.59 -6.24
C GLU A 114 -115.11 3.92 -5.55
N ALA A 115 -115.12 4.52 -4.36
CA ALA A 115 -113.92 4.75 -3.54
C ALA A 115 -113.32 3.46 -2.97
N GLU A 116 -114.15 2.54 -2.43
CA GLU A 116 -113.71 1.21 -1.95
C GLU A 116 -113.10 0.38 -3.09
N CYS A 117 -113.69 0.43 -4.28
CA CYS A 117 -113.13 -0.19 -5.48
C CYS A 117 -111.75 0.41 -5.84
N GLY A 118 -111.57 1.73 -5.69
CA GLY A 118 -110.28 2.42 -5.82
C GLY A 118 -109.25 1.95 -4.78
N ALA A 119 -109.65 1.81 -3.52
CA ALA A 119 -108.80 1.33 -2.42
C ALA A 119 -108.36 -0.13 -2.65
N VAL A 120 -109.27 -1.02 -3.02
CA VAL A 120 -108.96 -2.42 -3.38
C VAL A 120 -108.04 -2.49 -4.61
N ALA A 121 -108.21 -1.61 -5.59
CA ALA A 121 -107.34 -1.52 -6.75
C ALA A 121 -105.95 -0.92 -6.43
N GLN A 122 -105.80 -0.16 -5.35
CA GLN A 122 -104.50 0.27 -4.81
C GLN A 122 -103.83 -0.88 -4.07
N LEU A 123 -104.51 -1.49 -3.09
CA LEU A 123 -103.99 -2.63 -2.31
C LEU A 123 -103.53 -3.80 -3.19
N ARG A 124 -104.23 -4.07 -4.32
CA ARG A 124 -103.80 -5.08 -5.29
C ARG A 124 -102.49 -4.72 -6.02
N ARG A 125 -102.24 -3.43 -6.30
CA ARG A 125 -100.98 -2.95 -6.88
C ARG A 125 -99.85 -3.00 -5.85
N ASP A 126 -100.13 -2.61 -4.61
CA ASP A 126 -99.15 -2.64 -3.52
C ASP A 126 -98.72 -4.09 -3.18
N LEU A 127 -99.68 -5.02 -3.14
CA LEU A 127 -99.41 -6.46 -2.98
C LEU A 127 -98.59 -7.03 -4.15
N ALA A 128 -98.91 -6.64 -5.39
CA ALA A 128 -98.13 -7.05 -6.56
C ALA A 128 -96.69 -6.50 -6.52
N ALA A 129 -96.50 -5.26 -6.05
CA ALA A 129 -95.19 -4.67 -5.85
C ALA A 129 -94.39 -5.38 -4.73
N ALA A 130 -95.03 -5.72 -3.61
CA ALA A 130 -94.41 -6.48 -2.53
C ALA A 130 -94.01 -7.91 -2.97
N HIS A 131 -94.83 -8.58 -3.77
CA HIS A 131 -94.49 -9.87 -4.38
C HIS A 131 -93.34 -9.76 -5.40
N ALA A 132 -93.26 -8.67 -6.16
CA ALA A 132 -92.15 -8.42 -7.08
C ALA A 132 -90.83 -8.14 -6.32
N ALA A 133 -90.88 -7.31 -5.27
CA ALA A 133 -89.73 -7.00 -4.42
C ALA A 133 -89.18 -8.26 -3.73
N THR A 134 -90.04 -9.02 -3.04
CA THR A 134 -89.63 -10.27 -2.38
C THR A 134 -89.20 -11.37 -3.36
N LYS A 135 -89.57 -11.30 -4.64
CA LYS A 135 -88.96 -12.13 -5.69
C LYS A 135 -87.55 -11.65 -6.03
N GLY A 136 -87.34 -10.34 -6.24
CA GLY A 136 -86.02 -9.76 -6.49
C GLY A 136 -85.01 -10.01 -5.36
N GLU A 137 -85.47 -9.97 -4.11
CA GLU A 137 -84.67 -10.34 -2.92
C GLU A 137 -84.26 -11.83 -2.95
N ARG A 138 -85.17 -12.74 -3.34
CA ARG A 138 -84.86 -14.17 -3.51
C ARG A 138 -83.92 -14.43 -4.69
N ASP A 139 -84.15 -13.77 -5.81
CA ASP A 139 -83.33 -13.92 -7.03
C ASP A 139 -81.90 -13.39 -6.78
N SER A 140 -81.74 -12.27 -6.05
CA SER A 140 -80.42 -11.75 -5.65
C SER A 140 -79.76 -12.57 -4.53
N ALA A 141 -80.51 -13.08 -3.55
CA ALA A 141 -79.98 -14.04 -2.56
C ALA A 141 -79.49 -15.34 -3.22
N ALA A 142 -80.18 -15.84 -4.26
CA ALA A 142 -79.74 -17.00 -5.01
C ALA A 142 -78.46 -16.74 -5.82
N GLN A 143 -78.32 -15.54 -6.42
CA GLN A 143 -77.07 -15.12 -7.08
C GLN A 143 -75.90 -15.00 -6.08
N ALA A 144 -76.15 -14.45 -4.89
CA ALA A 144 -75.16 -14.37 -3.82
C ALA A 144 -74.73 -15.77 -3.34
N ALA A 145 -75.68 -16.68 -3.13
CA ALA A 145 -75.41 -18.08 -2.74
C ALA A 145 -74.59 -18.83 -3.81
N ALA A 146 -74.92 -18.66 -5.10
CA ALA A 146 -74.15 -19.23 -6.21
C ALA A 146 -72.72 -18.67 -6.28
N THR A 147 -72.55 -17.38 -5.98
CA THR A 147 -71.22 -16.74 -5.91
C THR A 147 -70.40 -17.26 -4.74
N ILE A 148 -71.01 -17.43 -3.56
CA ILE A 148 -70.37 -18.01 -2.38
C ILE A 148 -69.93 -19.45 -2.65
N ALA A 149 -70.80 -20.29 -3.22
CA ALA A 149 -70.48 -21.68 -3.55
C ALA A 149 -69.29 -21.78 -4.53
N ARG A 150 -69.21 -20.89 -5.52
CA ARG A 150 -68.07 -20.81 -6.43
C ARG A 150 -66.79 -20.38 -5.71
N LEU A 151 -66.84 -19.34 -4.87
CA LEU A 151 -65.67 -18.89 -4.10
C LEU A 151 -65.17 -19.95 -3.11
N GLN A 152 -66.07 -20.78 -2.56
CA GLN A 152 -65.69 -21.95 -1.75
C GLN A 152 -64.99 -23.01 -2.60
N GLN A 153 -65.49 -23.35 -3.78
CA GLN A 153 -64.83 -24.28 -4.70
C GLN A 153 -63.44 -23.77 -5.15
N ASP A 154 -63.32 -22.47 -5.44
CA ASP A 154 -62.05 -21.83 -5.80
C ASP A 154 -61.07 -21.82 -4.62
N LEU A 155 -61.53 -21.61 -3.38
CA LEU A 155 -60.72 -21.75 -2.16
C LEU A 155 -60.24 -23.19 -1.95
N ASP A 156 -61.11 -24.19 -2.09
CA ASP A 156 -60.73 -25.61 -1.99
C ASP A 156 -59.69 -26.01 -3.05
N ASN A 157 -59.78 -25.44 -4.26
CA ASN A 157 -58.80 -25.63 -5.32
C ASN A 157 -57.44 -25.05 -4.95
N VAL A 158 -57.41 -23.81 -4.42
CA VAL A 158 -56.18 -23.15 -3.95
C VAL A 158 -55.56 -23.90 -2.77
N GLN A 159 -56.36 -24.36 -1.81
CA GLN A 159 -55.87 -25.15 -0.67
C GLN A 159 -55.25 -26.48 -1.14
N ARG A 160 -55.90 -27.23 -2.03
CA ARG A 160 -55.33 -28.47 -2.59
C ARG A 160 -54.04 -28.23 -3.37
N ALA A 161 -53.97 -27.15 -4.15
CA ALA A 161 -52.75 -26.78 -4.87
C ALA A 161 -51.61 -26.39 -3.92
N ALA A 162 -51.91 -25.63 -2.86
CA ALA A 162 -50.93 -25.27 -1.83
C ALA A 162 -50.41 -26.50 -1.08
N THR A 163 -51.28 -27.44 -0.68
CA THR A 163 -50.88 -28.70 -0.02
C THR A 163 -50.00 -29.57 -0.93
N SER A 164 -50.34 -29.70 -2.22
CA SER A 164 -49.48 -30.40 -3.20
C SER A 164 -48.11 -29.72 -3.29
N ARG A 165 -48.08 -28.40 -3.38
CA ARG A 165 -46.83 -27.65 -3.53
C ARG A 165 -45.95 -27.68 -2.29
N ILE A 166 -46.54 -27.78 -1.10
CA ILE A 166 -45.78 -28.00 0.15
C ILE A 166 -45.11 -29.38 0.11
N ALA A 167 -45.85 -30.45 -0.20
CA ALA A 167 -45.29 -31.80 -0.30
C ALA A 167 -44.18 -31.91 -1.37
N GLU A 168 -44.34 -31.26 -2.54
CA GLU A 168 -43.30 -31.17 -3.57
C GLU A 168 -42.01 -30.48 -3.07
N LEU A 169 -42.15 -29.47 -2.20
CA LEU A 169 -41.02 -28.73 -1.63
C LEU A 169 -40.36 -29.49 -0.47
N GLU A 170 -41.14 -30.24 0.32
CA GLU A 170 -40.64 -31.15 1.34
C GLU A 170 -39.82 -32.28 0.68
N GLU A 171 -40.36 -32.94 -0.36
CA GLU A 171 -39.61 -33.97 -1.12
C GLU A 171 -38.37 -33.42 -1.83
N ALA A 172 -38.39 -32.15 -2.28
CA ALA A 172 -37.22 -31.49 -2.85
C ALA A 172 -36.16 -31.15 -1.77
N SER A 173 -36.60 -30.72 -0.59
CA SER A 173 -35.74 -30.46 0.57
C SER A 173 -35.07 -31.75 1.06
N ASP A 174 -35.83 -32.83 1.25
CA ASP A 174 -35.31 -34.11 1.71
C ASP A 174 -34.25 -34.66 0.76
N ARG A 175 -34.51 -34.62 -0.56
CA ARG A 175 -33.50 -34.97 -1.58
C ARG A 175 -32.25 -34.11 -1.50
N PHE A 176 -32.39 -32.78 -1.41
CA PHE A 176 -31.24 -31.88 -1.27
C PHE A 176 -30.42 -32.17 0.00
N THR A 177 -31.05 -32.51 1.12
CA THR A 177 -30.32 -32.92 2.34
C THR A 177 -29.63 -34.27 2.18
N ALA A 178 -30.23 -35.24 1.49
CA ALA A 178 -29.62 -36.53 1.20
C ALA A 178 -28.42 -36.41 0.24
N GLU A 179 -28.54 -35.60 -0.82
CA GLU A 179 -27.44 -35.26 -1.74
C GLU A 179 -26.30 -34.54 -0.99
N SER A 180 -26.63 -33.57 -0.14
CA SER A 180 -25.65 -32.85 0.69
C SER A 180 -24.91 -33.78 1.67
N LEU A 181 -25.62 -34.70 2.32
CA LEU A 181 -25.01 -35.72 3.20
C LEU A 181 -24.13 -36.70 2.41
N GLY A 182 -24.55 -37.05 1.19
CA GLY A 182 -23.73 -37.81 0.24
C GLY A 182 -22.40 -37.11 -0.03
N HIS A 183 -22.44 -35.86 -0.47
CA HIS A 183 -21.22 -35.07 -0.75
C HIS A 183 -20.33 -34.84 0.48
N VAL A 184 -20.90 -34.70 1.69
CA VAL A 184 -20.09 -34.67 2.93
C VAL A 184 -19.35 -35.99 3.13
N SER A 185 -20.02 -37.14 2.92
CA SER A 185 -19.37 -38.46 3.03
C SER A 185 -18.31 -38.72 1.96
N GLU A 186 -18.51 -38.23 0.72
CA GLU A 186 -17.51 -38.26 -0.35
C GLU A 186 -16.27 -37.40 0.01
N VAL A 187 -16.50 -36.19 0.52
CA VAL A 187 -15.43 -35.28 0.95
C VAL A 187 -14.64 -35.86 2.13
N ASP A 188 -15.29 -36.51 3.09
CA ASP A 188 -14.60 -37.14 4.22
C ASP A 188 -13.85 -38.42 3.83
N ALA A 189 -14.35 -39.20 2.85
CA ALA A 189 -13.60 -40.29 2.25
C ALA A 189 -12.35 -39.78 1.51
N LEU A 190 -12.48 -38.74 0.69
CA LEU A 190 -11.35 -38.13 -0.03
C LEU A 190 -10.30 -37.51 0.91
N LYS A 191 -10.71 -36.96 2.07
CA LYS A 191 -9.75 -36.55 3.12
C LYS A 191 -8.97 -37.75 3.67
N ALA A 192 -9.63 -38.87 3.94
CA ALA A 192 -8.96 -40.07 4.46
C ALA A 192 -7.98 -40.66 3.42
N GLU A 193 -8.37 -40.72 2.14
CA GLU A 193 -7.45 -41.09 1.06
C GLU A 193 -6.26 -40.13 0.96
N LEU A 194 -6.49 -38.82 1.08
CA LEU A 194 -5.42 -37.81 1.04
C LEU A 194 -4.45 -37.97 2.22
N GLU A 195 -4.91 -38.23 3.44
CA GLU A 195 -4.01 -38.46 4.58
C GLU A 195 -3.23 -39.78 4.46
N THR A 196 -3.86 -40.89 4.04
CA THR A 196 -3.11 -42.14 3.81
C THR A 196 -2.05 -41.99 2.70
N SER A 197 -2.32 -41.17 1.69
CA SER A 197 -1.36 -40.79 0.65
C SER A 197 -0.21 -39.91 1.21
N ARG A 198 -0.51 -38.98 2.12
CA ARG A 198 0.50 -38.16 2.84
C ARG A 198 1.38 -39.01 3.75
N GLU A 199 0.80 -39.94 4.52
CA GLU A 199 1.54 -40.87 5.38
C GLU A 199 2.46 -41.78 4.55
N ALA A 200 1.97 -42.33 3.43
CA ALA A 200 2.77 -43.13 2.50
C ALA A 200 3.91 -42.32 1.87
N GLY A 201 3.65 -41.07 1.47
CA GLY A 201 4.67 -40.15 0.96
C GLY A 201 5.75 -39.82 1.99
N ALA A 202 5.35 -39.51 3.23
CA ALA A 202 6.27 -39.24 4.33
C ALA A 202 7.12 -40.45 4.71
N ALA A 203 6.55 -41.67 4.67
CA ALA A 203 7.27 -42.91 4.89
C ALA A 203 8.31 -43.18 3.79
N LEU A 204 7.96 -42.95 2.52
CA LEU A 204 8.88 -43.07 1.38
C LEU A 204 10.01 -42.03 1.45
N GLU A 205 9.71 -40.79 1.85
CA GLU A 205 10.74 -39.78 2.10
C GLU A 205 11.67 -40.15 3.26
N ALA A 206 11.15 -40.69 4.36
CA ALA A 206 11.96 -41.12 5.50
C ALA A 206 12.91 -42.27 5.13
N ASP A 207 12.42 -43.28 4.40
CA ASP A 207 13.23 -44.38 3.88
C ASP A 207 14.28 -43.90 2.86
N ALA A 208 13.92 -42.99 1.94
CA ALA A 208 14.88 -42.40 1.00
C ALA A 208 15.98 -41.59 1.72
N ARG A 209 15.62 -40.78 2.74
CA ARG A 209 16.57 -40.03 3.57
C ARG A 209 17.49 -40.96 4.35
N ALA A 210 16.96 -42.03 4.96
CA ALA A 210 17.74 -43.02 5.70
C ALA A 210 18.74 -43.76 4.80
N ARG A 211 18.32 -44.18 3.59
CA ARG A 211 19.22 -44.79 2.59
C ARG A 211 20.32 -43.84 2.14
N TYR A 212 19.99 -42.55 1.97
CA TYR A 212 20.97 -41.53 1.61
C TYR A 212 21.97 -41.26 2.74
N GLN A 213 21.52 -41.20 4.00
CA GLN A 213 22.39 -41.08 5.18
C GLN A 213 23.32 -42.29 5.34
N ALA A 214 22.79 -43.51 5.31
CA ALA A 214 23.59 -44.73 5.38
C ALA A 214 24.63 -44.83 4.25
N ARG A 215 24.30 -44.30 3.05
CA ARG A 215 25.27 -44.17 1.96
C ARG A 215 26.35 -43.14 2.27
N LEU A 216 26.02 -41.95 2.77
CA LEU A 216 27.02 -40.95 3.16
C LEU A 216 27.94 -41.45 4.28
N GLU A 217 27.42 -42.22 5.23
CA GLU A 217 28.21 -42.87 6.30
C GLU A 217 29.16 -43.94 5.73
N SER A 218 28.68 -44.78 4.80
CA SER A 218 29.52 -45.73 4.05
C SER A 218 30.60 -45.04 3.22
N ASP A 219 30.23 -44.03 2.43
CA ASP A 219 31.15 -43.33 1.52
C ASP A 219 32.20 -42.53 2.34
N ARG A 220 31.82 -42.03 3.52
CA ARG A 220 32.75 -41.45 4.50
C ARG A 220 33.67 -42.49 5.15
N ALA A 221 33.14 -43.61 5.63
CA ALA A 221 33.97 -44.67 6.23
C ALA A 221 35.02 -45.21 5.24
N GLN A 222 34.64 -45.37 3.97
CA GLN A 222 35.58 -45.71 2.89
C GLN A 222 36.61 -44.61 2.60
N PHE A 223 36.27 -43.34 2.80
CA PHE A 223 37.23 -42.24 2.68
C PHE A 223 38.22 -42.26 3.85
N ASP A 224 37.72 -42.38 5.09
CA ASP A 224 38.52 -42.40 6.31
C ASP A 224 39.47 -43.63 6.32
N GLU A 225 39.01 -44.81 5.89
CA GLU A 225 39.83 -46.02 5.69
C GLU A 225 40.94 -45.80 4.65
N ARG A 226 40.61 -45.21 3.49
CA ARG A 226 41.61 -44.88 2.46
C ARG A 226 42.61 -43.83 2.93
N PHE A 227 42.16 -42.87 3.73
CA PHE A 227 43.01 -41.81 4.28
C PHE A 227 44.02 -42.37 5.27
N GLU A 228 43.59 -43.19 6.23
CA GLU A 228 44.50 -43.83 7.18
C GLU A 228 45.39 -44.89 6.52
N SER A 229 44.91 -45.62 5.50
CA SER A 229 45.75 -46.51 4.69
C SER A 229 46.83 -45.75 3.90
N ALA A 230 46.48 -44.60 3.29
CA ALA A 230 47.44 -43.75 2.60
C ALA A 230 48.44 -43.11 3.58
N ARG A 231 47.97 -42.71 4.77
CA ARG A 231 48.81 -42.18 5.85
C ARG A 231 49.81 -43.22 6.35
N ALA A 232 49.37 -44.46 6.58
CA ALA A 232 50.25 -45.56 6.97
C ALA A 232 51.32 -45.84 5.90
N GLN A 233 50.96 -45.84 4.61
CA GLN A 233 51.92 -45.96 3.50
C GLN A 233 52.89 -44.76 3.39
N PHE A 234 52.47 -43.57 3.82
CA PHE A 234 53.37 -42.41 3.92
C PHE A 234 54.33 -42.54 5.11
N GLU A 235 53.84 -42.95 6.28
CA GLU A 235 54.64 -43.16 7.49
C GLU A 235 55.69 -44.25 7.28
N GLU A 236 55.29 -45.39 6.69
CA GLU A 236 56.18 -46.49 6.27
C GLU A 236 57.30 -45.98 5.35
N ARG A 237 56.96 -45.20 4.31
CA ARG A 237 57.94 -44.58 3.41
C ARG A 237 58.82 -43.53 4.08
N PHE A 238 58.31 -42.82 5.09
CA PHE A 238 59.09 -41.82 5.83
C PHE A 238 60.12 -42.49 6.75
N GLU A 239 59.74 -43.55 7.46
CA GLU A 239 60.67 -44.32 8.28
C GLU A 239 61.64 -45.17 7.43
N ASP A 240 61.22 -45.72 6.28
CA ASP A 240 62.13 -46.33 5.29
C ASP A 240 63.17 -45.33 4.77
N ALA A 241 62.73 -44.13 4.37
CA ALA A 241 63.62 -43.08 3.89
C ALA A 241 64.56 -42.59 5.00
N ARG A 242 64.05 -42.48 6.23
CA ARG A 242 64.84 -42.14 7.41
C ARG A 242 65.88 -43.21 7.74
N ALA A 243 65.52 -44.48 7.71
CA ALA A 243 66.46 -45.59 7.89
C ALA A 243 67.57 -45.56 6.82
N GLN A 244 67.24 -45.29 5.56
CA GLN A 244 68.21 -45.08 4.48
C GLN A 244 69.10 -43.83 4.71
N PHE A 245 68.58 -42.76 5.32
CA PHE A 245 69.40 -41.61 5.72
C PHE A 245 70.31 -41.92 6.91
N GLU A 246 69.83 -42.64 7.92
CA GLU A 246 70.63 -43.06 9.09
C GLU A 246 71.72 -44.08 8.70
N GLU A 247 71.43 -45.01 7.78
CA GLU A 247 72.41 -45.91 7.16
C GLU A 247 73.49 -45.13 6.40
N ARG A 248 73.10 -44.18 5.53
CA ARG A 248 74.05 -43.33 4.79
C ARG A 248 74.88 -42.43 5.72
N LEU A 249 74.34 -42.02 6.87
CA LEU A 249 75.10 -41.30 7.89
C LEU A 249 76.10 -42.21 8.62
N ALA A 250 75.74 -43.47 8.89
CA ALA A 250 76.66 -44.46 9.47
C ALA A 250 77.82 -44.79 8.50
N ASP A 251 77.51 -45.01 7.22
CA ASP A 251 78.49 -45.23 6.15
C ASP A 251 79.43 -44.03 5.96
N ALA A 252 78.90 -42.80 6.02
CA ALA A 252 79.71 -41.58 5.97
C ALA A 252 80.54 -41.36 7.24
N ARG A 253 80.06 -41.81 8.39
CA ARG A 253 80.76 -41.69 9.69
C ARG A 253 81.95 -42.64 9.80
N GLY A 254 81.84 -43.88 9.33
CA GLY A 254 82.93 -44.86 9.36
C GLY A 254 84.30 -44.37 8.86
N PRO A 255 84.42 -43.69 7.69
CA PRO A 255 85.68 -43.10 7.24
C PRO A 255 86.05 -41.80 7.97
N LEU A 256 85.09 -41.04 8.51
CA LEU A 256 85.36 -39.83 9.29
C LEU A 256 85.95 -40.16 10.67
N ASP A 257 85.37 -41.11 11.40
CA ASP A 257 85.86 -41.55 12.71
C ASP A 257 87.28 -42.17 12.58
N ARG A 258 87.56 -42.91 11.48
CA ARG A 258 88.93 -43.33 11.13
C ARG A 258 89.86 -42.15 10.88
N ARG A 259 89.42 -41.16 10.09
CA ARG A 259 90.23 -39.98 9.75
C ARG A 259 90.52 -39.11 10.97
N ILE A 260 89.61 -39.03 11.94
CA ILE A 260 89.84 -38.41 13.23
C ILE A 260 90.92 -39.18 14.00
N HIS A 261 90.82 -40.51 14.07
CA HIS A 261 91.83 -41.32 14.76
C HIS A 261 93.23 -41.26 14.12
N ASP A 262 93.31 -41.23 12.78
CA ASP A 262 94.56 -40.98 12.06
C ASP A 262 95.17 -39.61 12.45
N LEU A 263 94.35 -38.57 12.51
CA LEU A 263 94.77 -37.21 12.89
C LEU A 263 95.14 -37.09 14.38
N GLU A 264 94.50 -37.84 15.27
CA GLU A 264 94.90 -37.96 16.68
C GLU A 264 96.28 -38.61 16.81
N LEU A 265 96.55 -39.65 16.01
CA LEU A 265 97.84 -40.33 15.98
C LEU A 265 98.95 -39.42 15.40
N GLU A 266 98.67 -38.73 14.30
CA GLU A 266 99.56 -37.71 13.73
C GLU A 266 99.86 -36.60 14.76
N LEU A 267 98.82 -36.05 15.41
CA LEU A 267 98.95 -35.03 16.44
C LEU A 267 99.81 -35.51 17.62
N ALA A 268 99.62 -36.76 18.07
CA ALA A 268 100.44 -37.36 19.13
C ALA A 268 101.91 -37.49 18.71
N THR A 269 102.22 -37.85 17.45
CA THR A 269 103.63 -37.88 16.98
C THR A 269 104.24 -36.47 16.93
N VAL A 270 103.48 -35.45 16.49
CA VAL A 270 103.92 -34.05 16.45
C VAL A 270 104.14 -33.50 17.86
N GLN A 271 103.26 -33.80 18.82
CA GLN A 271 103.40 -33.38 20.21
C GLN A 271 104.64 -34.01 20.87
N ASN A 272 104.91 -35.30 20.66
CA ASN A 272 106.12 -35.96 21.16
C ASN A 272 107.40 -35.37 20.53
N ALA A 273 107.38 -35.07 19.22
CA ALA A 273 108.50 -34.42 18.54
C ALA A 273 108.72 -32.96 19.03
N ALA A 274 107.64 -32.24 19.36
CA ALA A 274 107.70 -30.90 19.94
C ALA A 274 108.29 -30.93 21.37
N ALA A 275 107.84 -31.87 22.22
CA ALA A 275 108.37 -32.05 23.57
C ALA A 275 109.88 -32.37 23.57
N ALA A 276 110.32 -33.25 22.65
CA ALA A 276 111.75 -33.54 22.48
C ALA A 276 112.56 -32.30 22.08
N ARG A 277 112.04 -31.47 21.17
CA ARG A 277 112.68 -30.20 20.76
C ARG A 277 112.72 -29.17 21.89
N ILE A 278 111.66 -29.06 22.70
CA ILE A 278 111.63 -28.16 23.87
C ILE A 278 112.72 -28.54 24.87
N ALA A 279 112.84 -29.82 25.23
CA ALA A 279 113.88 -30.30 26.14
C ALA A 279 115.33 -30.12 25.62
N GLU A 280 115.52 -30.09 24.29
CA GLU A 280 116.81 -29.76 23.68
C GLU A 280 117.10 -28.26 23.65
N VAL A 281 116.07 -27.42 23.43
CA VAL A 281 116.17 -25.96 23.56
C VAL A 281 116.45 -25.55 25.01
N GLU A 282 115.80 -26.16 26.00
CA GLU A 282 116.07 -25.92 27.44
C GLU A 282 117.53 -26.26 27.78
N LYS A 283 118.01 -27.44 27.36
CA LYS A 283 119.44 -27.81 27.45
C LYS A 283 120.38 -26.90 26.68
N SER A 284 119.92 -26.07 25.74
CA SER A 284 120.74 -25.03 25.11
C SER A 284 120.73 -23.74 25.93
N ALA A 285 119.57 -23.36 26.49
CA ALA A 285 119.39 -22.18 27.33
C ALA A 285 120.24 -22.26 28.62
N ASP A 286 120.28 -23.41 29.29
CA ASP A 286 121.12 -23.64 30.48
C ASP A 286 122.61 -23.40 30.18
N ARG A 287 123.09 -23.85 29.01
CA ARG A 287 124.47 -23.63 28.55
C ARG A 287 124.72 -22.15 28.26
N PHE A 288 123.82 -21.47 27.57
CA PHE A 288 123.94 -20.03 27.34
C PHE A 288 123.90 -19.20 28.63
N GLN A 289 123.12 -19.60 29.66
CA GLN A 289 123.16 -18.94 30.97
C GLN A 289 124.49 -19.16 31.69
N HIS A 290 125.06 -20.37 31.62
CA HIS A 290 126.37 -20.65 32.21
C HIS A 290 127.51 -19.88 31.53
N ASP A 291 127.53 -19.85 30.20
CA ASP A 291 128.52 -19.06 29.44
C ASP A 291 128.33 -17.55 29.63
N ALA A 292 127.10 -17.04 29.73
CA ALA A 292 126.84 -15.64 30.06
C ALA A 292 127.36 -15.27 31.47
N GLY A 293 127.17 -16.14 32.46
CA GLY A 293 127.73 -15.97 33.79
C GLY A 293 129.27 -15.94 33.80
N ARG A 294 129.92 -16.76 32.97
CA ARG A 294 131.38 -16.72 32.79
C ARG A 294 131.85 -15.43 32.12
N LEU A 295 131.20 -15.04 31.02
CA LEU A 295 131.52 -13.84 30.26
C LEU A 295 131.34 -12.55 31.08
N GLN A 296 130.34 -12.48 31.96
CA GLN A 296 130.19 -11.36 32.90
C GLN A 296 131.42 -11.25 33.85
N GLY A 297 131.88 -12.37 34.39
CA GLY A 297 133.09 -12.42 35.21
C GLY A 297 134.40 -12.17 34.46
N ASP A 298 134.41 -12.29 33.13
CA ASP A 298 135.51 -11.85 32.27
C ASP A 298 135.41 -10.33 31.98
N VAL A 299 134.20 -9.80 31.70
CA VAL A 299 133.94 -8.36 31.49
C VAL A 299 134.34 -7.51 32.69
N ASP A 300 134.01 -7.92 33.92
CA ASP A 300 134.35 -7.13 35.12
C ASP A 300 135.85 -7.19 35.48
N ARG A 301 136.57 -8.22 35.02
CA ARG A 301 138.04 -8.23 35.00
C ARG A 301 138.60 -7.28 33.94
N PHE A 302 138.10 -7.34 32.71
CA PHE A 302 138.54 -6.43 31.64
C PHE A 302 138.31 -4.95 31.96
N LYS A 303 137.25 -4.58 32.71
CA LYS A 303 137.11 -3.22 33.25
C LYS A 303 138.24 -2.86 34.23
N SER A 304 138.48 -3.74 35.21
CA SER A 304 139.51 -3.55 36.23
C SER A 304 140.92 -3.40 35.64
N ASP A 305 141.21 -4.11 34.54
CA ASP A 305 142.48 -3.98 33.83
C ASP A 305 142.49 -2.80 32.84
N ALA A 306 141.35 -2.41 32.26
CA ALA A 306 141.24 -1.21 31.42
C ALA A 306 141.43 0.08 32.23
N ASP A 307 140.91 0.16 33.45
CA ASP A 307 141.09 1.33 34.33
C ASP A 307 142.58 1.47 34.75
N ARG A 308 143.26 0.36 35.06
CA ARG A 308 144.73 0.34 35.28
C ARG A 308 145.51 0.76 34.04
N LEU A 309 145.17 0.23 32.87
CA LEU A 309 145.80 0.62 31.60
C LEU A 309 145.56 2.10 31.27
N ARG A 310 144.49 2.71 31.81
CA ARG A 310 144.23 4.14 31.69
C ARG A 310 145.12 4.98 32.62
N GLU A 311 145.24 4.60 33.89
CA GLU A 311 146.20 5.24 34.82
C GLU A 311 147.66 5.10 34.33
N ASP A 312 148.00 3.96 33.71
CA ASP A 312 149.29 3.74 33.06
C ASP A 312 149.46 4.58 31.78
N ALA A 313 148.42 4.73 30.96
CA ALA A 313 148.45 5.54 29.75
C ALA A 313 148.53 7.05 30.03
N ASP A 314 147.82 7.56 31.04
CA ASP A 314 147.90 8.96 31.45
C ASP A 314 149.30 9.28 32.01
N ARG A 315 149.88 8.37 32.80
CA ARG A 315 151.28 8.48 33.28
C ARG A 315 152.29 8.48 32.12
N LEU A 316 152.17 7.54 31.19
CA LEU A 316 153.03 7.47 30.00
C LEU A 316 152.87 8.70 29.09
N THR A 317 151.68 9.28 29.00
CA THR A 317 151.43 10.49 28.19
C THR A 317 152.20 11.69 28.74
N MET A 318 152.22 11.89 30.07
CA MET A 318 153.03 12.94 30.70
C MET A 318 154.54 12.74 30.47
N GLU A 319 155.04 11.50 30.50
CA GLU A 319 156.43 11.19 30.17
C GLU A 319 156.75 11.41 28.67
N LEU A 320 155.81 11.15 27.77
CA LEU A 320 155.98 11.33 26.33
C LEU A 320 155.91 12.81 25.90
N GLU A 321 155.10 13.64 26.55
CA GLU A 321 155.13 15.09 26.33
C GLU A 321 156.43 15.72 26.84
N ALA A 322 156.94 15.28 27.99
CA ALA A 322 158.25 15.71 28.49
C ALA A 322 159.41 15.33 27.54
N THR A 323 159.39 14.11 26.96
CA THR A 323 160.40 13.70 25.97
C THR A 323 160.23 14.38 24.61
N ARG A 324 159.00 14.71 24.18
CA ARG A 324 158.77 15.53 22.96
C ARG A 324 159.26 16.96 23.12
N ALA A 325 159.08 17.57 24.29
CA ALA A 325 159.63 18.90 24.58
C ALA A 325 161.17 18.91 24.50
N ALA A 326 161.82 17.83 24.97
CA ALA A 326 163.27 17.66 24.84
C ALA A 326 163.72 17.38 23.38
N ALA A 327 162.95 16.58 22.63
CA ALA A 327 163.26 16.26 21.22
C ALA A 327 163.16 17.50 20.31
N GLY A 328 162.09 18.29 20.42
CA GLY A 328 161.92 19.50 19.60
C GLY A 328 163.01 20.56 19.85
N ALA A 329 163.55 20.63 21.06
CA ALA A 329 164.71 21.47 21.37
C ALA A 329 166.00 20.98 20.69
N ALA A 330 166.20 19.66 20.61
CA ALA A 330 167.36 19.06 19.94
C ALA A 330 167.28 19.16 18.41
N GLU A 331 166.09 18.98 17.82
CA GLU A 331 165.87 19.10 16.36
C GLU A 331 166.08 20.54 15.88
N ALA A 332 165.62 21.54 16.63
CA ALA A 332 165.88 22.95 16.34
C ALA A 332 167.40 23.30 16.36
N GLU A 333 168.16 22.72 17.29
CA GLU A 333 169.62 22.91 17.37
C GLU A 333 170.39 22.11 16.30
N ALA A 334 169.81 21.03 15.77
CA ALA A 334 170.38 20.25 14.67
C ALA A 334 170.17 20.91 13.31
N LEU A 335 168.98 21.47 13.05
CA LEU A 335 168.64 22.09 11.76
C LEU A 335 169.56 23.29 11.46
N ALA A 336 169.75 24.18 12.44
CA ALA A 336 170.62 25.35 12.32
C ALA A 336 172.11 24.98 12.09
N ARG A 337 172.56 23.81 12.57
CA ARG A 337 173.92 23.29 12.29
C ARG A 337 174.04 22.73 10.88
N TYR A 338 172.98 22.11 10.35
CA TYR A 338 172.99 21.53 9.02
C TYR A 338 172.91 22.58 7.91
N GLU A 339 172.09 23.62 8.07
CA GLU A 339 172.02 24.72 7.09
C GLU A 339 173.35 25.46 6.95
N HIS A 340 174.06 25.70 8.06
CA HIS A 340 175.40 26.28 8.03
C HIS A 340 176.43 25.36 7.34
N ALA A 341 176.32 24.04 7.52
CA ALA A 341 177.16 23.07 6.82
C ALA A 341 176.84 23.00 5.32
N ARG A 342 175.58 23.19 4.92
CA ARG A 342 175.13 23.24 3.52
C ARG A 342 175.74 24.44 2.78
N GLU A 343 175.62 25.66 3.32
CA GLU A 343 176.26 26.84 2.72
C GLU A 343 177.80 26.69 2.58
N GLN A 344 178.42 25.98 3.51
CA GLN A 344 179.87 25.71 3.49
C GLN A 344 180.25 24.63 2.48
N ALA A 345 179.37 23.64 2.24
CA ALA A 345 179.51 22.63 1.19
C ALA A 345 179.27 23.21 -0.21
N ASP A 346 178.25 24.05 -0.40
CA ASP A 346 177.92 24.64 -1.70
C ASP A 346 179.06 25.56 -2.22
N ARG A 347 179.77 26.26 -1.34
CA ARG A 347 181.03 26.95 -1.70
C ARG A 347 182.16 25.99 -2.06
N ARG A 348 182.23 24.84 -1.40
CA ARG A 348 183.24 23.80 -1.65
C ARG A 348 183.03 23.09 -2.99
N ILE A 349 181.77 22.95 -3.41
CA ILE A 349 181.38 22.45 -4.73
C ILE A 349 181.94 23.39 -5.81
N LEU A 350 181.69 24.70 -5.68
CA LEU A 350 182.15 25.70 -6.66
C LEU A 350 183.69 25.73 -6.84
N ASP A 351 184.45 25.60 -5.75
CA ASP A 351 185.92 25.49 -5.80
C ASP A 351 186.38 24.19 -6.49
N LEU A 352 185.72 23.06 -6.21
CA LEU A 352 186.07 21.74 -6.74
C LEU A 352 185.65 21.56 -8.21
N GLU A 353 184.57 22.20 -8.65
CA GLU A 353 184.16 22.20 -10.05
C GLU A 353 185.24 22.86 -10.91
N LEU A 354 185.80 24.00 -10.49
CA LEU A 354 186.94 24.64 -11.15
C LEU A 354 188.19 23.74 -11.19
N GLU A 355 188.52 23.07 -10.09
CA GLU A 355 189.70 22.18 -10.00
C GLU A 355 189.54 20.90 -10.85
N ILE A 356 188.31 20.38 -10.98
CA ILE A 356 187.98 19.26 -11.88
C ILE A 356 188.01 19.71 -13.33
N ASP A 357 187.53 20.89 -13.67
CA ASP A 357 187.52 21.43 -15.03
C ASP A 357 188.96 21.67 -15.57
N GLU A 358 189.93 21.99 -14.69
CA GLU A 358 191.36 21.93 -15.02
C GLU A 358 191.90 20.49 -15.14
N ARG A 359 191.51 19.60 -14.23
CA ARG A 359 191.89 18.18 -14.32
C ARG A 359 191.34 17.49 -15.57
N ASP A 360 190.17 17.85 -16.08
CA ASP A 360 189.64 17.29 -17.32
C ASP A 360 190.37 17.83 -18.55
N ARG A 361 190.87 19.06 -18.53
CA ARG A 361 191.81 19.56 -19.57
C ARG A 361 193.12 18.79 -19.58
N GLU A 362 193.57 18.29 -18.42
CA GLU A 362 194.81 17.51 -18.30
C GLU A 362 194.61 16.00 -18.51
N VAL A 363 193.50 15.43 -18.03
CA VAL A 363 193.05 14.07 -18.32
C VAL A 363 192.76 13.93 -19.81
N LYS A 364 192.21 14.93 -20.49
CA LYS A 364 192.07 14.91 -21.96
C LYS A 364 193.43 14.78 -22.66
N LYS A 365 194.45 15.55 -22.24
CA LYS A 365 195.84 15.38 -22.74
C LYS A 365 196.42 14.00 -22.43
N ARG A 366 196.14 13.43 -21.24
CA ARG A 366 196.54 12.06 -20.89
C ARG A 366 195.77 11.01 -21.70
N ASN A 367 194.50 11.26 -22.04
CA ASN A 367 193.63 10.32 -22.74
C ASN A 367 193.85 10.35 -24.25
N ASP A 368 194.22 11.49 -24.85
CA ASP A 368 194.74 11.53 -26.22
C ASP A 368 196.04 10.70 -26.32
N ARG A 369 196.88 10.74 -25.28
CA ARG A 369 198.11 9.93 -25.15
C ARG A 369 197.82 8.46 -24.85
N ILE A 370 196.76 8.14 -24.10
CA ILE A 370 196.31 6.75 -23.87
C ILE A 370 195.62 6.18 -25.11
N ALA A 371 194.89 6.97 -25.91
CA ALA A 371 194.37 6.57 -27.23
C ALA A 371 195.50 6.35 -28.28
N GLU A 372 196.72 6.81 -27.97
CA GLU A 372 197.96 6.47 -28.67
C GLU A 372 198.52 5.11 -28.21
N LEU A 373 198.34 4.74 -26.93
CA LEU A 373 198.91 3.54 -26.28
C LEU A 373 197.97 2.32 -26.23
N GLU A 374 196.67 2.51 -26.06
CA GLU A 374 195.63 1.44 -26.13
C GLU A 374 195.33 1.03 -27.57
N ARG A 375 195.74 1.85 -28.55
CA ARG A 375 195.99 1.37 -29.93
C ARG A 375 197.04 0.24 -29.99
N ALA A 376 197.79 0.01 -28.92
CA ALA A 376 198.71 -1.11 -28.76
C ALA A 376 198.36 -2.06 -27.58
N LEU A 377 197.25 -1.86 -26.84
CA LEU A 377 196.88 -2.70 -25.69
C LEU A 377 195.36 -2.71 -25.38
N ALA A 378 194.73 -3.88 -25.25
CA ALA A 378 193.28 -4.06 -25.35
C ALA A 378 192.49 -4.29 -24.02
N ALA A 379 191.21 -3.80 -23.95
CA ALA A 379 189.97 -4.35 -23.27
C ALA A 379 189.27 -3.68 -21.99
N VAL A 380 188.03 -3.07 -22.13
CA VAL A 380 186.73 -3.08 -21.27
C VAL A 380 186.22 -1.87 -20.27
N PRO A 381 184.94 -1.22 -20.31
CA PRO A 381 184.37 0.01 -19.52
C PRO A 381 182.80 0.23 -19.00
N PRO A 382 182.27 1.39 -18.36
CA PRO A 382 180.91 1.63 -17.59
C PRO A 382 179.96 3.00 -17.64
N PRO A 383 178.77 3.22 -16.89
CA PRO A 383 177.64 4.33 -16.99
C PRO A 383 176.82 5.02 -15.73
N VAL A 384 175.75 5.95 -15.86
CA VAL A 384 174.83 6.74 -14.83
C VAL A 384 173.32 7.20 -15.30
N ALA A 385 172.26 7.98 -14.80
CA ALA A 385 171.64 8.91 -13.68
C ALA A 385 170.00 9.06 -13.73
N ALA A 386 168.99 9.91 -13.21
CA ALA A 386 168.59 11.17 -12.37
C ALA A 386 166.99 11.37 -11.95
N VAL A 387 166.37 12.52 -11.39
CA VAL A 387 164.92 12.73 -10.78
C VAL A 387 164.15 14.18 -10.66
N ASP A 388 162.85 14.38 -10.13
CA ASP A 388 161.90 15.66 -10.09
C ASP A 388 160.62 15.78 -9.03
N GLU A 389 159.77 16.90 -8.87
CA GLU A 389 158.73 17.23 -7.72
C GLU A 389 157.30 18.11 -7.85
N PRO A 390 156.55 18.89 -6.89
CA PRO A 390 155.00 19.15 -6.78
C PRO A 390 154.24 20.57 -6.37
N VAL A 391 152.86 20.73 -6.10
CA VAL A 391 152.05 22.02 -5.66
C VAL A 391 150.54 21.98 -4.97
N ILE A 392 149.69 23.09 -4.74
CA ILE A 392 148.45 23.32 -3.79
C ILE A 392 147.24 24.39 -4.11
N GLU A 393 146.01 24.47 -3.44
CA GLU A 393 145.03 25.67 -3.04
C GLU A 393 143.41 25.53 -2.71
N PRO A 394 142.59 26.48 -2.04
CA PRO A 394 141.11 26.37 -1.51
C PRO A 394 140.00 27.60 -1.43
N VAL A 395 138.71 27.45 -0.88
CA VAL A 395 137.69 28.41 -0.12
C VAL A 395 136.18 28.84 -0.60
N PHE A 396 135.11 29.13 0.29
CA PHE A 396 133.87 30.12 0.24
C PHE A 396 132.55 29.99 1.22
N GLU A 397 131.36 30.74 1.10
CA GLU A 397 130.28 31.18 2.15
C GLU A 397 128.67 31.33 1.82
N PRO A 398 127.65 31.67 2.75
CA PRO A 398 126.11 31.59 2.63
C PRO A 398 125.02 32.67 3.26
N ALA A 399 123.63 32.52 3.15
CA ALA A 399 122.43 33.22 3.83
C ALA A 399 121.09 32.36 3.98
N ILE A 400 120.02 32.56 3.15
CA ILE A 400 118.94 31.59 2.64
C ILE A 400 117.74 31.03 3.52
N GLU A 401 116.56 30.74 2.90
CA GLU A 401 115.28 30.07 3.37
C GLU A 401 114.45 29.52 2.13
N SER A 402 113.24 28.86 2.04
CA SER A 402 112.11 28.33 2.90
C SER A 402 111.10 27.38 2.11
N ALA A 403 109.94 26.95 2.70
CA ALA A 403 108.66 26.40 2.07
C ALA A 403 108.65 24.98 1.36
N CYS A 404 107.54 24.29 0.92
CA CYS A 404 106.08 24.14 1.28
C CYS A 404 105.36 22.91 0.62
N GLU A 405 104.16 22.58 1.17
CA GLU A 405 102.84 22.00 0.70
C GLU A 405 102.37 22.06 -0.81
N PRO A 406 101.08 21.71 -1.23
CA PRO A 406 99.96 20.83 -0.75
C PRO A 406 99.09 20.09 -1.86
N ALA A 407 97.88 19.62 -1.46
CA ALA A 407 96.55 19.58 -2.19
C ALA A 407 96.06 18.30 -2.92
N ALA A 408 94.76 18.01 -3.18
CA ALA A 408 93.40 18.28 -2.59
C ALA A 408 92.32 17.77 -3.62
N GLU A 409 90.98 17.79 -3.46
CA GLU A 409 90.04 17.12 -2.51
C GLU A 409 88.63 16.94 -3.18
N PRO A 410 87.59 16.31 -2.56
CA PRO A 410 86.35 15.83 -3.24
C PRO A 410 85.06 16.69 -3.00
N THR A 411 83.85 16.15 -3.25
CA THR A 411 82.55 16.74 -2.84
C THR A 411 81.43 15.68 -2.66
N PHE A 412 80.27 16.05 -2.08
CA PHE A 412 79.35 15.17 -1.30
C PHE A 412 77.86 15.14 -1.75
N GLU A 413 77.05 14.36 -1.00
CA GLU A 413 75.59 14.08 -1.06
C GLU A 413 74.69 15.24 -0.51
N PRO A 414 73.46 15.07 0.07
CA PRO A 414 72.22 14.31 -0.27
C PRO A 414 70.92 15.21 -0.16
N ALA A 415 69.67 14.67 -0.21
CA ALA A 415 68.50 15.06 0.65
C ALA A 415 67.10 14.41 0.37
N PHE A 416 66.54 13.73 1.41
CA PHE A 416 65.17 13.72 2.00
C PHE A 416 63.78 13.75 1.28
N GLU A 417 62.79 13.17 2.00
CA GLU A 417 61.31 13.14 1.86
C GLU A 417 60.62 14.34 2.60
N PRO A 418 59.35 14.36 3.16
CA PRO A 418 58.11 13.54 3.01
C PRO A 418 56.75 14.35 2.96
N ALA A 419 55.57 13.67 2.89
CA ALA A 419 54.21 14.11 3.34
C ALA A 419 53.09 13.14 2.84
N PHE A 420 51.83 13.07 3.32
CA PHE A 420 51.14 13.12 4.64
C PHE A 420 49.61 12.79 4.39
N GLU A 421 48.86 12.21 5.34
CA GLU A 421 47.37 12.02 5.27
C GLU A 421 46.62 13.14 6.06
N PRO A 422 45.35 13.03 6.57
CA PRO A 422 44.10 12.35 6.15
C PRO A 422 42.83 13.28 6.21
N ALA A 423 41.62 12.78 5.89
CA ALA A 423 40.27 13.21 6.40
C ALA A 423 39.13 12.50 5.61
N PHE A 424 37.84 12.40 5.99
CA PHE A 424 37.04 12.19 7.22
C PHE A 424 35.54 12.29 6.78
N GLU A 425 34.60 11.56 7.40
CA GLU A 425 33.15 11.52 7.02
C GLU A 425 32.33 12.73 7.54
N PRO A 426 31.12 13.06 6.99
CA PRO A 426 29.84 12.31 7.16
C PRO A 426 29.06 12.17 5.79
N ALA A 427 27.75 11.87 5.62
CA ALA A 427 26.55 11.87 6.49
C ALA A 427 25.38 10.96 5.96
N PHE A 428 24.18 11.11 6.54
CA PHE A 428 22.86 10.52 6.18
C PHE A 428 22.21 11.20 4.94
N GLU A 429 21.16 10.70 4.28
CA GLU A 429 19.95 9.99 4.79
C GLU A 429 19.35 8.95 3.79
N HIS A 430 18.26 8.26 4.17
CA HIS A 430 17.82 7.00 3.56
C HIS A 430 17.05 7.09 2.23
N ALA A 431 17.32 6.13 1.34
CA ALA A 431 16.36 5.60 0.37
C ALA A 431 16.39 4.06 0.42
N PHE A 432 15.24 3.42 0.69
CA PHE A 432 15.13 1.96 0.75
C PHE A 432 14.15 1.47 -0.30
N ALA A 433 14.54 0.50 -1.12
CA ALA A 433 13.74 -0.04 -2.21
C ALA A 433 13.91 -1.56 -2.35
N ALA A 434 12.86 -2.19 -2.87
CA ALA A 434 12.77 -3.58 -3.33
C ALA A 434 12.93 -4.73 -2.30
N ALA A 435 11.89 -5.57 -2.26
CA ALA A 435 11.91 -6.97 -1.78
C ALA A 435 12.53 -7.89 -2.89
N PRO A 436 12.50 -9.25 -2.88
CA PRO A 436 11.45 -10.15 -2.35
C PRO A 436 11.90 -11.49 -1.69
N ALA A 437 10.95 -12.24 -1.10
CA ALA A 437 10.62 -13.64 -1.51
C ALA A 437 9.58 -14.36 -0.60
N ALA A 438 8.55 -14.91 -1.24
CA ALA A 438 7.85 -16.19 -0.97
C ALA A 438 7.26 -16.58 0.42
N ALA A 439 5.90 -16.64 0.43
CA ALA A 439 5.07 -17.83 0.75
C ALA A 439 4.42 -18.06 2.15
N ASN A 440 3.18 -18.55 2.06
CA ASN A 440 2.21 -19.06 3.05
C ASN A 440 1.51 -18.07 4.01
N GLU A 441 0.20 -18.33 4.19
CA GLU A 441 -0.80 -17.47 4.84
C GLU A 441 -1.04 -17.86 6.33
N PRO A 442 -1.79 -17.04 7.09
CA PRO A 442 -3.24 -17.23 7.11
C PRO A 442 -4.05 -15.98 6.69
N GLN A 443 -5.30 -16.22 6.30
CA GLN A 443 -6.20 -15.21 5.72
C GLN A 443 -6.61 -14.12 6.71
N ILE A 444 -6.65 -12.87 6.23
CA ILE A 444 -7.19 -11.69 6.92
C ILE A 444 -8.19 -11.00 5.98
N ASP A 445 -9.33 -10.57 6.52
CA ASP A 445 -10.43 -9.97 5.77
C ASP A 445 -10.01 -8.66 5.06
N TYR A 446 -9.97 -8.69 3.73
CA TYR A 446 -9.23 -7.72 2.93
C TYR A 446 -10.10 -6.57 2.43
N GLN A 447 -10.41 -5.60 3.31
CA GLN A 447 -10.80 -4.27 2.86
C GLN A 447 -9.55 -3.49 2.43
N PRO A 448 -9.35 -3.18 1.14
CA PRO A 448 -8.19 -2.40 0.71
C PRO A 448 -8.27 -0.98 1.29
N ALA A 449 -7.20 -0.56 1.97
CA ALA A 449 -7.11 0.76 2.59
C ALA A 449 -7.30 1.87 1.53
N ARG A 450 -8.43 2.59 1.62
CA ARG A 450 -8.86 3.55 0.59
C ARG A 450 -8.04 4.84 0.70
N ARG A 451 -7.36 5.21 -0.39
CA ARG A 451 -6.44 6.36 -0.43
C ARG A 451 -7.10 7.75 -0.34
N ALA A 452 -8.41 7.87 -0.56
CA ALA A 452 -9.13 9.15 -0.54
C ALA A 452 -10.61 8.97 -0.13
N LYS A 453 -11.22 10.06 0.36
CA LYS A 453 -12.69 10.18 0.56
C LYS A 453 -13.38 10.02 -0.79
N ARG A 454 -14.47 9.24 -0.84
CA ARG A 454 -15.41 9.20 -1.97
C ARG A 454 -16.70 9.93 -1.59
N VAL A 455 -17.19 10.77 -2.50
CA VAL A 455 -18.51 11.39 -2.43
C VAL A 455 -19.44 10.58 -3.34
N ALA A 456 -20.63 10.24 -2.86
CA ALA A 456 -21.65 9.54 -3.64
C ALA A 456 -22.50 10.54 -4.43
N PHE A 457 -22.97 10.12 -5.60
CA PHE A 457 -23.76 10.93 -6.52
C PHE A 457 -25.08 10.22 -6.85
N GLU A 458 -26.15 11.01 -6.92
CA GLU A 458 -27.46 10.59 -7.40
C GLU A 458 -27.74 11.29 -8.74
N ASP A 459 -28.04 10.50 -9.78
CA ASP A 459 -28.49 10.92 -11.12
C ASP A 459 -27.68 12.04 -11.82
N VAL A 460 -26.35 12.09 -11.63
CA VAL A 460 -25.45 13.01 -12.37
C VAL A 460 -24.91 12.33 -13.63
N GLU A 461 -25.18 12.93 -14.79
CA GLU A 461 -24.66 12.48 -16.08
C GLU A 461 -23.18 12.87 -16.29
N VAL A 462 -22.42 11.95 -16.90
CA VAL A 462 -21.00 12.10 -17.28
C VAL A 462 -20.77 11.44 -18.65
N LEU A 463 -19.78 11.91 -19.41
CA LEU A 463 -19.43 11.30 -20.70
C LEU A 463 -18.21 10.38 -20.56
N ILE A 464 -18.24 9.22 -21.20
CA ILE A 464 -17.16 8.23 -21.25
C ILE A 464 -16.87 7.90 -22.73
N ASP A 465 -15.72 8.34 -23.26
CA ASP A 465 -15.42 8.29 -24.71
C ASP A 465 -16.62 8.80 -25.56
N GLU A 466 -17.12 10.00 -25.24
CA GLU A 466 -18.31 10.67 -25.82
C GLU A 466 -19.68 10.04 -25.51
N ASP A 467 -19.74 8.85 -24.89
CA ASP A 467 -21.00 8.17 -24.55
C ASP A 467 -21.52 8.50 -23.14
N ALA A 468 -22.82 8.78 -23.01
CA ALA A 468 -23.46 9.10 -21.74
C ALA A 468 -23.49 7.92 -20.74
N ALA A 469 -23.17 8.24 -19.48
CA ALA A 469 -23.18 7.33 -18.33
C ALA A 469 -23.59 8.11 -17.06
N VAL A 470 -23.93 7.40 -15.98
CA VAL A 470 -24.29 8.01 -14.68
C VAL A 470 -23.15 7.84 -13.69
N LEU A 471 -22.80 8.90 -12.97
CA LEU A 471 -21.82 8.91 -11.89
C LEU A 471 -22.44 8.36 -10.59
N VAL A 472 -21.75 7.44 -9.92
CA VAL A 472 -22.20 6.78 -8.67
C VAL A 472 -21.36 7.21 -7.47
N ASP A 473 -20.03 7.25 -7.64
CA ASP A 473 -19.13 7.88 -6.68
C ASP A 473 -17.94 8.55 -7.37
N LEU A 474 -17.32 9.52 -6.71
CA LEU A 474 -16.14 10.24 -7.18
C LEU A 474 -15.16 10.50 -6.02
N SER A 475 -13.87 10.44 -6.34
CA SER A 475 -12.74 10.85 -5.51
C SER A 475 -11.64 11.43 -6.39
N THR A 476 -10.70 12.19 -5.80
CA THR A 476 -9.56 12.82 -6.48
C THR A 476 -8.77 11.87 -7.40
N TYR A 477 -8.77 10.56 -7.10
CA TYR A 477 -8.02 9.52 -7.83
C TYR A 477 -8.88 8.51 -8.60
N GLY A 478 -10.19 8.71 -8.70
CA GLY A 478 -11.05 7.80 -9.47
C GLY A 478 -12.52 7.85 -9.13
N ALA A 479 -13.33 7.28 -10.02
CA ALA A 479 -14.77 7.29 -9.98
C ALA A 479 -15.38 5.88 -9.93
N GLN A 480 -16.68 5.83 -9.73
CA GLN A 480 -17.54 4.70 -10.07
C GLN A 480 -18.68 5.18 -10.96
N VAL A 481 -18.95 4.46 -12.04
CA VAL A 481 -19.91 4.85 -13.09
C VAL A 481 -20.83 3.70 -13.49
N LEU A 482 -22.02 4.02 -14.00
CA LEU A 482 -22.96 3.11 -14.65
C LEU A 482 -23.09 3.50 -16.14
N SER A 483 -22.56 2.67 -17.04
CA SER A 483 -22.64 2.89 -18.49
C SER A 483 -23.58 1.88 -19.17
N PRO A 484 -24.36 2.29 -20.19
CA PRO A 484 -25.11 1.35 -21.02
C PRO A 484 -24.21 0.52 -21.96
N ARG A 485 -22.92 0.88 -22.11
CA ARG A 485 -21.95 0.16 -22.94
C ARG A 485 -21.02 -0.71 -22.10
N ALA A 486 -20.51 -1.78 -22.72
CA ALA A 486 -19.65 -2.77 -22.09
C ALA A 486 -18.23 -2.23 -21.82
N LEU A 487 -18.01 -1.72 -20.61
CA LEU A 487 -16.70 -1.28 -20.12
C LEU A 487 -15.82 -2.52 -19.84
N ARG A 488 -14.65 -2.60 -20.49
CA ARG A 488 -13.70 -3.72 -20.33
C ARG A 488 -12.60 -3.36 -19.32
N PRO A 489 -12.27 -4.23 -18.34
CA PRO A 489 -11.11 -4.05 -17.47
C PRO A 489 -9.82 -3.82 -18.26
N ASN A 490 -8.90 -3.05 -17.67
CA ASN A 490 -7.63 -2.60 -18.24
C ASN A 490 -7.72 -1.74 -19.52
N ARG A 491 -8.93 -1.38 -20.01
CA ARG A 491 -9.07 -0.35 -21.03
C ARG A 491 -8.93 1.05 -20.40
N VAL A 492 -8.17 1.91 -21.06
CA VAL A 492 -8.15 3.36 -20.78
C VAL A 492 -9.25 4.06 -21.59
N LEU A 493 -9.94 5.00 -20.94
CA LEU A 493 -11.09 5.76 -21.42
C LEU A 493 -10.96 7.21 -20.95
N THR A 494 -11.58 8.16 -21.64
CA THR A 494 -11.71 9.55 -21.14
C THR A 494 -13.04 9.70 -20.41
N VAL A 495 -13.01 10.07 -19.13
CA VAL A 495 -14.20 10.45 -18.36
C VAL A 495 -14.28 11.97 -18.32
N GLN A 496 -15.40 12.56 -18.74
CA GLN A 496 -15.64 14.00 -18.69
C GLN A 496 -16.74 14.34 -17.68
N LEU A 497 -16.43 15.21 -16.72
CA LEU A 497 -17.35 15.76 -15.73
C LEU A 497 -17.86 17.14 -16.19
N ALA A 498 -19.14 17.45 -15.92
CA ALA A 498 -19.78 18.70 -16.31
C ALA A 498 -19.32 19.92 -15.45
N GLY A 499 -18.08 20.35 -15.63
CA GLY A 499 -17.37 21.36 -14.84
C GLY A 499 -17.64 22.84 -15.20
N GLY A 500 -18.90 23.26 -15.34
CA GLY A 500 -19.22 24.67 -15.62
C GLY A 500 -18.64 25.17 -16.96
N GLU A 501 -17.78 26.20 -16.95
CA GLU A 501 -17.21 26.77 -18.18
C GLU A 501 -16.24 25.84 -18.93
N ARG A 502 -15.71 24.78 -18.30
CA ARG A 502 -14.83 23.80 -18.95
C ARG A 502 -15.06 22.38 -18.40
N PRO A 503 -15.38 21.37 -19.24
CA PRO A 503 -15.56 19.99 -18.77
C PRO A 503 -14.24 19.40 -18.27
N VAL A 504 -14.24 18.87 -17.04
CA VAL A 504 -13.05 18.29 -16.41
C VAL A 504 -12.83 16.90 -17.00
N SER A 505 -11.78 16.73 -17.79
CA SER A 505 -11.47 15.50 -18.52
C SER A 505 -10.38 14.71 -17.80
N CYS A 506 -10.69 13.48 -17.37
CA CYS A 506 -9.80 12.60 -16.63
C CYS A 506 -9.47 11.35 -17.46
N ALA A 507 -8.18 11.12 -17.77
CA ALA A 507 -7.75 9.90 -18.43
C ALA A 507 -7.80 8.74 -17.43
N SER A 508 -8.59 7.70 -17.72
CA SER A 508 -9.10 6.79 -16.70
C SER A 508 -8.99 5.32 -17.09
N ALA A 509 -8.35 4.49 -16.28
CA ALA A 509 -8.29 3.04 -16.47
C ALA A 509 -9.47 2.34 -15.76
N VAL A 510 -10.15 1.43 -16.47
CA VAL A 510 -11.17 0.55 -15.87
C VAL A 510 -10.48 -0.53 -15.02
N VAL A 511 -10.59 -0.42 -13.70
CA VAL A 511 -10.01 -1.38 -12.74
C VAL A 511 -10.87 -2.65 -12.68
N TRP A 512 -12.19 -2.49 -12.67
CA TRP A 512 -13.15 -3.59 -12.71
C TRP A 512 -14.47 -3.15 -13.34
N ALA A 513 -15.23 -4.10 -13.87
CA ALA A 513 -16.58 -3.88 -14.38
C ALA A 513 -17.49 -5.07 -14.02
N ARG A 514 -18.75 -4.77 -13.71
CA ARG A 514 -19.80 -5.74 -13.35
C ARG A 514 -21.11 -5.32 -14.02
N LEU A 515 -21.90 -6.29 -14.48
CA LEU A 515 -23.26 -6.04 -14.95
C LEU A 515 -24.22 -5.97 -13.75
N GLU A 516 -24.95 -4.88 -13.60
CA GLU A 516 -25.93 -4.66 -12.53
C GLU A 516 -27.26 -4.14 -13.11
N PRO A 517 -28.42 -4.52 -12.56
CA PRO A 517 -29.71 -3.96 -12.94
C PRO A 517 -29.86 -2.54 -12.38
N SER A 518 -30.24 -1.57 -13.20
CA SER A 518 -30.54 -0.20 -12.78
C SER A 518 -31.73 0.34 -13.57
N ASN A 519 -32.71 0.94 -12.88
CA ASN A 519 -33.92 1.56 -13.46
C ASN A 519 -34.62 0.74 -14.56
N GLY A 520 -34.63 -0.59 -14.43
CA GLY A 520 -35.27 -1.52 -15.36
C GLY A 520 -34.43 -1.98 -16.56
N SER A 521 -33.18 -1.50 -16.70
CA SER A 521 -32.22 -1.95 -17.72
C SER A 521 -31.00 -2.65 -17.08
N LEU A 522 -30.15 -3.24 -17.92
CA LEU A 522 -28.87 -3.83 -17.51
C LEU A 522 -27.74 -2.84 -17.85
N MET A 523 -27.04 -2.37 -16.83
CA MET A 523 -25.98 -1.36 -16.93
C MET A 523 -24.64 -1.94 -16.46
N TYR A 524 -23.55 -1.51 -17.07
CA TYR A 524 -22.19 -1.87 -16.65
C TYR A 524 -21.73 -0.89 -15.57
N ARG A 525 -21.70 -1.37 -14.32
CA ARG A 525 -21.07 -0.66 -13.21
C ARG A 525 -19.57 -0.88 -13.26
N ALA A 526 -18.78 0.18 -13.33
CA ALA A 526 -17.33 0.09 -13.38
C ALA A 526 -16.66 0.95 -12.31
N GLY A 527 -15.61 0.41 -11.69
CA GLY A 527 -14.66 1.17 -10.89
C GLY A 527 -13.50 1.62 -11.76
N MET A 528 -13.24 2.92 -11.78
CA MET A 528 -12.21 3.53 -12.63
C MET A 528 -11.19 4.27 -11.77
N ALA A 529 -9.90 4.16 -12.14
CA ALA A 529 -8.81 4.89 -11.51
C ALA A 529 -8.27 5.92 -12.50
N PHE A 530 -8.00 7.14 -12.02
CA PHE A 530 -7.45 8.21 -12.85
C PHE A 530 -5.95 8.00 -13.03
N LEU A 531 -5.47 8.17 -14.27
CA LEU A 531 -4.07 8.12 -14.68
C LEU A 531 -3.50 9.53 -14.83
N GLU A 532 -4.29 10.42 -15.44
CA GLU A 532 -4.00 11.86 -15.56
C GLU A 532 -5.27 12.61 -15.13
N VAL A 533 -5.12 13.51 -14.16
CA VAL A 533 -6.20 14.27 -13.52
C VAL A 533 -5.70 15.63 -13.10
N ASP A 534 -6.51 16.67 -13.32
CA ASP A 534 -6.35 17.96 -12.65
C ASP A 534 -7.04 17.86 -11.27
N GLU A 535 -6.23 17.59 -10.23
CA GLU A 535 -6.73 17.38 -8.86
C GLU A 535 -7.55 18.58 -8.38
N ALA A 536 -7.11 19.81 -8.70
CA ALA A 536 -7.79 21.03 -8.29
C ALA A 536 -9.15 21.18 -8.98
N ALA A 537 -9.25 20.86 -10.28
CA ALA A 537 -10.52 20.89 -10.99
C ALA A 537 -11.52 19.82 -10.49
N VAL A 538 -11.04 18.64 -10.07
CA VAL A 538 -11.89 17.61 -9.45
C VAL A 538 -12.33 18.01 -8.04
N GLU A 539 -11.46 18.61 -7.23
CA GLU A 539 -11.85 19.14 -5.91
C GLU A 539 -12.78 20.35 -6.01
N GLU A 540 -12.65 21.20 -7.02
CA GLU A 540 -13.61 22.28 -7.31
C GLU A 540 -14.98 21.71 -7.70
N PHE A 541 -15.03 20.65 -8.52
CA PHE A 541 -16.28 19.96 -8.88
C PHE A 541 -16.95 19.33 -7.65
N LEU A 542 -16.19 18.62 -6.81
CA LEU A 542 -16.67 18.04 -5.55
C LEU A 542 -17.21 19.12 -4.61
N THR A 543 -16.48 20.24 -4.45
CA THR A 543 -16.89 21.37 -3.60
C THR A 543 -18.17 22.04 -4.13
N ARG A 544 -18.29 22.20 -5.45
CA ARG A 544 -19.47 22.78 -6.12
C ARG A 544 -20.72 21.88 -6.01
N TYR A 545 -20.54 20.57 -5.91
CA TYR A 545 -21.62 19.61 -5.63
C TYR A 545 -22.02 19.63 -4.15
N GLU A 546 -21.06 19.60 -3.21
CA GLU A 546 -21.34 19.75 -1.77
C GLU A 546 -21.97 21.12 -1.43
N SER A 547 -21.68 22.18 -2.22
CA SER A 547 -22.35 23.49 -2.11
C SER A 547 -23.70 23.59 -2.84
N GLY A 548 -24.20 22.50 -3.45
CA GLY A 548 -25.52 22.43 -4.07
C GLY A 548 -25.71 23.24 -5.36
N THR A 549 -24.62 23.68 -6.01
CA THR A 549 -24.67 24.54 -7.21
C THR A 549 -24.81 23.74 -8.51
N VAL A 550 -24.54 22.44 -8.48
CA VAL A 550 -24.81 21.49 -9.58
C VAL A 550 -25.96 20.58 -9.17
N ARG A 551 -27.15 20.84 -9.70
CA ARG A 551 -28.32 19.95 -9.69
C ARG A 551 -29.07 20.10 -11.01
N ASN A 552 -29.14 19.01 -11.76
CA ASN A 552 -29.58 18.91 -13.16
C ASN A 552 -28.74 19.79 -14.09
#